data_AF-L8WXJ7-F1
#
_entry.id   AF-L8WXJ7-F1
#
_cell.length_a   1.000
_cell.length_b   1.000
_cell.length_c   1.000
_cell.angle_alpha   90.00
_cell.angle_beta   90.00
_cell.angle_gamma   90.00
#
_symmetry.space_group_name_H-M   'P 1'
#
loop_
_entity.id
_entity.type
_entity.pdbx_description
1 polymer ?
#
loop_
_entity_poly.entity_id
_entity_poly.type
_entity_poly.pdbx_seq_one_letter_code
_entity_poly.pdbx_strand_id
1 'polypeptide(L)' 'MSDNTKPQIKYVLFDMDGLLIDSEQVYTNVTNNILAPYGKVMTWDIKKELVCTPAYLASFY' A
#
# COMPACT_ATOMS: atom_id res chain seq x y z
N MET A 1 10.19 28.17 -29.18
CA MET A 1 9.12 27.18 -28.98
C MET A 1 9.79 25.83 -28.74
N SER A 2 9.75 25.30 -27.51
CA SER A 2 10.26 23.96 -27.22
C SER A 2 9.23 22.94 -27.69
N ASP A 3 9.58 22.11 -28.66
CA ASP A 3 8.73 21.01 -29.14
C ASP A 3 8.40 20.07 -27.98
N ASN A 4 7.14 20.12 -27.56
CA ASN A 4 6.61 19.35 -26.44
C ASN A 4 5.98 18.07 -26.98
N THR A 5 6.76 17.23 -27.66
CA THR A 5 6.29 15.96 -28.20
C THR A 5 6.37 14.89 -27.12
N LYS A 6 5.37 14.86 -26.24
CA LYS A 6 5.24 13.75 -25.27
C LYS A 6 5.13 12.43 -26.06
N PRO A 7 5.85 11.37 -25.63
CA PRO A 7 5.79 10.09 -26.31
C PRO A 7 4.38 9.51 -26.27
N GLN A 8 3.93 8.93 -27.38
CA GLN A 8 2.63 8.28 -27.46
C GLN A 8 2.64 6.99 -26.62
N ILE A 9 1.90 6.99 -25.51
CA ILE A 9 1.71 5.81 -24.67
C ILE A 9 0.75 4.85 -25.40
N LYS A 10 1.17 3.60 -25.63
CA LYS A 10 0.36 2.57 -26.30
C LYS A 10 -0.33 1.62 -25.32
N TYR A 11 0.28 1.39 -24.15
CA TYR A 11 -0.19 0.46 -23.14
C TYR A 11 0.11 0.99 -21.74
N VAL A 12 -0.73 0.62 -20.77
CA VAL A 12 -0.59 0.99 -19.36
C VAL A 12 -0.78 -0.27 -18.51
N LEU A 13 0.07 -0.42 -17.50
CA LEU A 13 -0.08 -1.42 -16.45
C LEU A 13 -0.57 -0.69 -15.20
N PHE A 14 -1.66 -1.18 -14.63
CA PHE A 14 -2.22 -0.66 -13.39
C PHE A 14 -1.95 -1.65 -12.27
N ASP A 15 -1.51 -1.13 -11.13
CA ASP A 15 -1.53 -1.89 -9.90
C ASP A 15 -2.99 -2.11 -9.45
N MET A 16 -3.27 -3.24 -8.84
CA MET A 16 -4.63 -3.62 -8.46
C MET A 16 -4.97 -3.10 -7.06
N ASP A 17 -4.11 -3.42 -6.08
CA ASP A 17 -4.33 -3.11 -4.67
C ASP A 17 -3.94 -1.66 -4.37
N GLY A 18 -4.82 -0.93 -3.68
CA GLY A 18 -4.60 0.49 -3.37
C GLY A 18 -4.76 1.44 -4.56
N LEU A 19 -5.01 0.93 -5.78
CA LEU A 19 -5.27 1.75 -6.97
C LEU A 19 -6.63 1.42 -7.63
N LEU A 20 -6.82 0.19 -8.11
CA LEU A 20 -8.10 -0.23 -8.70
C LEU A 20 -9.11 -0.64 -7.61
N ILE A 21 -8.62 -1.20 -6.50
CA ILE A 21 -9.42 -1.65 -5.37
C ILE A 21 -8.91 -0.94 -4.11
N ASP A 22 -9.82 -0.39 -3.30
CA ASP A 22 -9.50 0.15 -1.97
C ASP A 22 -9.33 -0.99 -0.94
N SER A 23 -8.31 -1.83 -1.16
CA SER A 23 -7.94 -2.92 -0.25
C SER A 23 -7.16 -2.42 0.97
N GLU A 24 -6.55 -1.22 0.90
CA GLU A 24 -5.80 -0.62 2.00
C GLU A 24 -6.64 -0.36 3.25
N GLN A 25 -7.90 0.05 3.08
CA GLN A 25 -8.80 0.24 4.21
C GLN A 25 -9.08 -1.08 4.91
N VAL A 26 -9.29 -2.15 4.15
CA VAL A 26 -9.55 -3.51 4.68
C VAL A 26 -8.32 -4.02 5.44
N TYR A 27 -7.12 -3.92 4.88
CA TYR A 27 -5.88 -4.31 5.56
C TYR A 27 -5.70 -3.57 6.89
N THR A 28 -5.97 -2.27 6.91
CA THR A 28 -5.84 -1.44 8.12
C THR A 28 -6.84 -1.86 9.20
N ASN A 29 -8.10 -2.10 8.83
CA ASN A 29 -9.15 -2.46 9.76
C ASN A 29 -8.91 -3.86 10.36
N VAL A 30 -8.60 -4.84 9.52
CA VAL A 30 -8.33 -6.21 9.97
C VAL A 30 -7.10 -6.25 10.88
N THR A 31 -6.02 -5.54 10.52
CA THR A 31 -4.81 -5.49 11.35
C THR A 31 -5.09 -4.85 12.71
N ASN A 32 -5.83 -3.74 12.76
CA ASN A 32 -6.20 -3.13 14.04
C ASN A 32 -7.12 -4.02 14.89
N ASN A 33 -8.02 -4.79 14.26
CA ASN A 33 -8.83 -5.77 14.99
C ASN A 33 -7.97 -6.87 15.63
N ILE A 34 -6.91 -7.31 14.95
CA ILE A 34 -5.94 -8.30 15.49
C ILE A 34 -5.09 -7.68 16.61
N LEU A 35 -4.72 -6.41 16.50
CA LEU A 35 -3.89 -5.70 17.47
C LEU A 35 -4.64 -5.24 18.72
N ALA A 36 -5.97 -5.06 18.63
CA ALA A 36 -6.80 -4.53 19.71
C ALA A 36 -6.67 -5.26 21.06
N PRO A 37 -6.64 -6.61 21.13
CA PRO A 37 -6.46 -7.33 22.39
C PRO A 37 -5.13 -7.03 23.10
N TYR A 38 -4.12 -6.57 22.36
CA TYR A 38 -2.80 -6.24 22.87
C TYR A 38 -2.66 -4.75 23.21
N GLY A 39 -3.73 -3.96 23.08
CA GLY A 39 -3.69 -2.50 23.26
C GLY A 39 -2.78 -1.79 22.25
N LYS A 40 -2.58 -2.39 21.07
CA LYS A 40 -1.74 -1.83 20.01
C LYS A 40 -2.61 -1.26 18.90
N VAL A 41 -2.05 -0.26 18.21
CA VAL A 41 -2.67 0.37 17.04
C VAL A 41 -1.64 0.41 15.94
N MET A 42 -2.05 0.04 14.73
CA MET A 42 -1.25 0.19 13.54
C MET A 42 -1.19 1.68 13.17
N THR A 43 -0.08 2.33 13.49
CA THR A 43 0.16 3.72 13.12
C THR A 43 0.47 3.84 11.63
N TRP A 44 0.38 5.06 11.11
CA TRP A 44 0.75 5.35 9.73
C TRP A 44 2.22 5.01 9.44
N ASP A 45 3.12 5.28 10.39
CA ASP A 45 4.55 4.99 10.24
C ASP A 45 4.86 3.50 10.14
N ILE A 46 4.09 2.65 10.82
CA ILE A 46 4.19 1.20 10.66
C ILE A 46 3.56 0.77 9.33
N LYS A 47 2.39 1.33 8.98
CA LYS A 47 1.67 0.98 7.75
C LYS A 47 2.51 1.22 6.49
N LYS A 48 3.17 2.38 6.38
CA LYS A 48 3.97 2.73 5.19
C LYS A 48 5.15 1.77 4.96
N GLU A 49 5.68 1.17 6.02
CA GLU A 49 6.79 0.20 5.93
C GLU A 49 6.30 -1.18 5.50
N LEU A 50 5.01 -1.49 5.71
CA LEU A 50 4.42 -2.80 5.44
C LEU A 50 3.79 -2.93 4.04
N VAL A 51 3.26 -1.85 3.45
CA VAL A 51 2.44 -1.89 2.22
C VAL A 51 3.13 -2.56 1.01
N CYS A 52 4.46 -2.52 0.93
CA CYS A 52 5.22 -3.16 -0.16
C CYS A 52 6.16 -4.27 0.35
N THR A 53 6.03 -4.65 1.63
CA THR A 53 6.92 -5.60 2.29
C THR A 53 6.24 -6.96 2.41
N PRO A 54 6.85 -8.05 1.91
CA PRO A 54 6.36 -9.40 2.14
C PRO A 54 6.19 -9.70 3.63
N ALA A 55 5.11 -10.39 4.01
CA ALA A 55 4.79 -10.65 5.42
C ALA A 55 5.92 -11.36 6.20
N TYR A 56 6.72 -12.21 5.55
CA TYR A 56 7.85 -12.89 6.21
C TYR A 56 9.04 -11.97 6.50
N LEU A 57 9.17 -10.84 5.79
CA LEU A 57 10.19 -9.83 6.05
C LEU A 57 9.73 -8.84 7.12
N ALA A 58 8.43 -8.62 7.24
CA ALA A 58 7.84 -7.72 8.22
C ALA A 58 8.14 -8.11 9.68
N SER A 59 8.44 -9.38 9.98
CA SER A 59 8.74 -9.83 11.35
C SER A 59 10.10 -9.38 11.90
N PHE A 60 10.96 -8.79 11.06
CA PHE A 60 12.29 -8.33 11.46
C PHE A 60 12.31 -6.85 11.88
N TYR A 61 11.15 -6.19 11.89
CA TYR A 61 10.94 -4.81 12.33
C TYR A 61 10.21 -4.78 13.69
#